data_AF-A0A6B2LAU0-F1
#
_entry.id   AF-A0A6B2LAU0-F1
#
_cell.length_a   1.000
_cell.length_b   1.000
_cell.length_c   1.000
_cell.angle_alpha   90.00
_cell.angle_beta   90.00
_cell.angle_gamma   90.00
#
_symmetry.space_group_name_H-M   'P 1'
#
loop_
_entity.id
_entity.type
_entity.pdbx_description
1 polymer ?
#
loop_
_entity_poly.entity_id
_entity_poly.type
_entity_poly.pdbx_seq_one_letter_code
_entity_poly.pdbx_strand_id
1 'polypeptide(L)'
;MRSKGSVPWKTVRLFISSTFTDMQAERNHLVKYVIPTLRQKCALRRIHLVEVDLRWGVTEEEATSGKTVEICLSEVDKCLIFAGLVGDKYGWVPEANQIRDDIRVNYEWIQGHSITAMEINRGALKRKNDPKCYASFYFRDSSAILSKIPEKLKSQYKDDNLTKLNELKTSIQSTKFPIFKYSPTLKTISPDGLPELVGLETFGEAFIQNVWRAIETEYPEDEVGPSELEEERFYHEQFVEHKIANFVGRKEKIKEVKKLLDSNSTKQPIVIAGLPGSGKSALTSYLAHSFKESSSYTIFSHFIGASPA
;
A
#
# COMPACT_ATOMS: atom_id res chain seq x y z
N MET A 1 10.03 24.69 -31.06
CA MET A 1 10.29 23.39 -30.42
C MET A 1 9.04 23.01 -29.63
N ARG A 2 8.32 21.97 -30.04
CA ARG A 2 7.28 21.37 -29.17
C ARG A 2 8.01 20.83 -27.94
N SER A 3 7.59 21.21 -26.72
CA SER A 3 8.09 20.61 -25.50
C SER A 3 7.90 19.09 -25.62
N LYS A 4 8.96 18.32 -25.37
CA LYS A 4 8.79 16.89 -25.08
C LYS A 4 7.88 16.84 -23.86
N GLY A 5 6.66 16.35 -24.05
CA GLY A 5 5.68 16.25 -22.96
C GLY A 5 6.30 15.49 -21.80
N SER A 6 6.15 16.02 -20.58
CA SER A 6 6.64 15.36 -19.37
C SER A 6 6.10 13.93 -19.31
N VAL A 7 6.99 12.94 -19.16
CA VAL A 7 6.59 11.54 -18.97
C VAL A 7 5.63 11.45 -17.78
N PRO A 8 4.41 10.91 -17.97
CA PRO A 8 3.38 10.87 -16.94
C PRO A 8 3.75 9.90 -15.81
N TRP A 9 3.25 10.19 -14.62
CA TRP A 9 3.32 9.29 -13.47
C TRP A 9 2.69 7.94 -13.78
N LYS A 10 3.39 6.87 -13.41
CA LYS A 10 2.83 5.51 -13.40
C LYS A 10 2.44 5.16 -11.97
N THR A 11 1.37 4.39 -11.78
CA THR A 11 0.98 3.91 -10.45
C THR A 11 1.19 2.41 -10.38
N VAL A 12 1.89 1.94 -9.35
CA VAL A 12 2.04 0.53 -9.04
C VAL A 12 1.38 0.24 -7.70
N ARG A 13 0.55 -0.81 -7.67
CA ARG A 13 -0.19 -1.24 -6.48
C ARG A 13 0.42 -2.53 -5.94
N LEU A 14 0.81 -2.50 -4.67
CA LEU A 14 1.39 -3.61 -3.91
C LEU A 14 0.38 -4.07 -2.85
N PHE A 15 -0.12 -5.29 -2.98
CA PHE A 15 -0.95 -5.91 -1.94
C PHE A 15 -0.07 -6.62 -0.90
N ILE A 16 -0.29 -6.34 0.38
CA ILE A 16 0.42 -7.01 1.48
C ILE A 16 -0.58 -7.86 2.26
N SER A 17 -0.43 -9.18 2.16
CA SER A 17 -1.25 -10.17 2.85
C SER A 17 -0.46 -10.78 3.99
N SER A 18 -1.03 -10.78 5.20
CA SER A 18 -0.54 -11.59 6.32
C SER A 18 -1.58 -11.66 7.43
N THR A 19 -1.55 -12.66 8.30
CA THR A 19 -2.42 -12.77 9.48
C THR A 19 -2.34 -11.54 10.42
N PHE A 20 -3.41 -11.25 11.17
CA PHE A 20 -3.56 -9.97 11.88
C PHE A 20 -2.69 -9.86 13.13
N THR A 21 -2.80 -10.84 14.04
CA THR A 21 -2.22 -10.72 15.39
C THR A 21 -0.72 -11.01 15.46
N ASP A 22 -0.23 -11.98 14.69
CA ASP A 22 1.13 -12.46 14.83
C ASP A 22 2.16 -11.73 13.98
N MET A 23 1.75 -10.91 13.00
CA MET A 23 2.65 -10.25 12.03
C MET A 23 2.82 -8.74 12.26
N GLN A 24 2.49 -8.26 13.45
CA GLN A 24 2.50 -6.83 13.76
C GLN A 24 3.92 -6.23 13.73
N ALA A 25 4.92 -6.97 14.22
CA ALA A 25 6.30 -6.50 14.22
C ALA A 25 6.84 -6.33 12.78
N GLU A 26 6.53 -7.27 11.90
CA GLU A 26 6.84 -7.21 10.48
C GLU A 26 6.15 -6.04 9.80
N ARG A 27 4.85 -5.84 10.03
CA ARG A 27 4.10 -4.67 9.51
C ARG A 27 4.69 -3.35 9.97
N ASN A 28 5.02 -3.25 11.26
CA ASN A 28 5.65 -2.07 11.82
C ASN A 28 7.01 -1.81 11.16
N HIS A 29 7.80 -2.86 10.94
CA HIS A 29 9.06 -2.75 10.21
C HIS A 29 8.84 -2.32 8.74
N LEU A 30 7.81 -2.86 8.08
CA LEU A 30 7.47 -2.49 6.72
C LEU A 30 7.15 -0.99 6.61
N VAL A 31 6.25 -0.48 7.45
CA VAL A 31 5.84 0.93 7.38
C VAL A 31 6.95 1.88 7.83
N LYS A 32 7.74 1.50 8.83
CA LYS A 32 8.78 2.37 9.36
C LYS A 32 10.01 2.47 8.45
N TYR A 33 10.36 1.40 7.73
CA TYR A 33 11.62 1.31 7.01
C TYR A 33 11.47 0.91 5.53
N VAL A 34 10.73 -0.16 5.25
CA VAL A 34 10.71 -0.76 3.91
C VAL A 34 9.88 0.03 2.90
N ILE A 35 8.63 0.36 3.23
CA ILE A 35 7.73 1.12 2.35
C ILE A 35 8.26 2.53 2.08
N PRO A 36 8.78 3.29 3.06
CA PRO A 36 9.45 4.57 2.79
C PRO A 36 10.62 4.44 1.81
N THR A 37 11.46 3.40 1.99
CA THR A 37 12.59 3.14 1.08
C THR A 37 12.11 2.81 -0.32
N LEU A 38 11.11 1.93 -0.47
CA LEU A 38 10.52 1.60 -1.77
C LEU A 38 9.89 2.82 -2.44
N ARG A 39 9.14 3.64 -1.69
CA ARG A 39 8.55 4.89 -2.20
C ARG A 39 9.61 5.85 -2.71
N GLN A 40 10.72 6.02 -1.98
CA GLN A 40 11.83 6.85 -2.43
C GLN A 40 12.41 6.31 -3.75
N LYS A 41 12.69 5.01 -3.85
CA LYS A 41 13.19 4.40 -5.09
C LYS A 41 12.19 4.55 -6.25
N CYS A 42 10.90 4.35 -6.00
CA CYS A 42 9.85 4.50 -7.02
C CYS A 42 9.69 5.96 -7.48
N ALA A 43 9.78 6.91 -6.55
CA ALA A 43 9.67 8.34 -6.82
C ALA A 43 10.73 8.82 -7.82
N LEU A 44 11.99 8.35 -7.66
CA LEU A 44 13.08 8.61 -8.61
C LEU A 44 12.75 8.14 -10.05
N ARG A 45 11.85 7.17 -10.19
CA ARG A 45 11.41 6.60 -11.47
C ARG A 45 10.04 7.08 -11.93
N ARG A 46 9.49 8.13 -11.29
CA ARG A 46 8.11 8.62 -11.51
C ARG A 46 7.02 7.54 -11.35
N ILE A 47 7.25 6.63 -10.41
CA ILE A 47 6.30 5.58 -10.06
C ILE A 47 5.71 5.92 -8.69
N HIS A 48 4.40 6.03 -8.63
CA HIS A 48 3.67 6.13 -7.38
C HIS A 48 3.40 4.71 -6.86
N LEU A 49 4.06 4.35 -5.76
CA LEU A 49 3.80 3.11 -5.05
C LEU A 49 2.63 3.29 -4.10
N VAL A 50 1.56 2.55 -4.35
CA VAL A 50 0.40 2.42 -3.47
C VAL A 50 0.47 1.05 -2.81
N GLU A 51 0.84 1.01 -1.55
CA GLU A 51 0.69 -0.17 -0.72
C GLU A 51 -0.77 -0.32 -0.26
N VAL A 52 -1.27 -1.54 -0.35
CA VAL A 52 -2.60 -1.94 0.08
C VAL A 52 -2.42 -2.97 1.19
N ASP A 53 -2.54 -2.53 2.43
CA ASP A 53 -2.67 -3.38 3.61
C ASP A 53 -4.01 -3.08 4.28
N LEU A 54 -4.98 -3.97 4.07
CA LEU A 54 -6.35 -3.80 4.58
C LEU A 54 -6.47 -4.02 6.08
N ARG A 55 -5.38 -4.38 6.74
CA ARG A 55 -5.31 -4.56 8.19
C ARG A 55 -4.71 -3.33 8.88
N TRP A 56 -4.37 -2.29 8.12
CA TRP A 56 -3.86 -1.04 8.65
C TRP A 56 -4.99 -0.17 9.23
N GLY A 57 -4.92 0.13 10.54
CA GLY A 57 -5.88 1.00 11.21
C GLY A 57 -7.27 0.37 11.41
N VAL A 58 -7.36 -0.95 11.31
CA VAL A 58 -8.59 -1.74 11.44
C VAL A 58 -8.47 -2.64 12.67
N THR A 59 -9.53 -2.74 13.49
CA THR A 59 -9.58 -3.62 14.66
C THR A 59 -9.69 -5.11 14.27
N GLU A 60 -9.41 -6.03 15.19
CA GLU A 60 -9.57 -7.48 14.93
C GLU A 60 -11.03 -7.83 14.59
N GLU A 61 -11.99 -7.15 15.20
CA GLU A 61 -13.43 -7.32 14.96
C GLU A 61 -13.81 -6.90 13.53
N GLU A 62 -13.27 -5.79 13.04
CA GLU A 62 -13.47 -5.34 11.66
C GLU A 62 -12.74 -6.23 10.65
N ALA A 63 -11.56 -6.76 11.01
CA ALA A 63 -10.82 -7.73 10.20
C ALA A 63 -11.54 -9.08 10.08
N THR A 64 -12.47 -9.38 11.00
CA THR A 64 -13.25 -10.63 11.06
C THR A 64 -14.71 -10.45 10.63
N SER A 65 -15.02 -9.40 9.86
CA SER A 65 -16.36 -9.16 9.33
C SER A 65 -16.57 -9.77 7.93
N GLY A 66 -17.79 -10.20 7.62
CA GLY A 66 -18.16 -10.73 6.30
C GLY A 66 -18.00 -9.75 5.13
N LYS A 67 -18.15 -8.45 5.40
CA LYS A 67 -17.92 -7.37 4.42
C LYS A 67 -16.45 -7.26 4.00
N THR A 68 -15.54 -7.76 4.84
CA THR A 68 -14.09 -7.70 4.64
C THR A 68 -13.64 -8.62 3.49
N VAL A 69 -14.32 -9.75 3.24
CA VAL A 69 -13.93 -10.72 2.20
C VAL A 69 -14.05 -10.14 0.79
N GLU A 70 -15.17 -9.50 0.47
CA GLU A 70 -15.40 -8.87 -0.85
C GLU A 70 -14.36 -7.79 -1.14
N ILE A 71 -14.16 -6.91 -0.14
CA ILE A 71 -13.21 -5.81 -0.23
C ILE A 71 -11.81 -6.38 -0.43
N CYS A 72 -11.39 -7.36 0.38
CA CYS A 72 -10.10 -8.04 0.24
C CYS A 72 -9.87 -8.57 -1.17
N LEU A 73 -10.79 -9.39 -1.68
CA LEU A 73 -10.62 -9.99 -3.00
C LEU A 73 -10.61 -8.94 -4.13
N SER A 74 -11.47 -7.92 -4.04
CA SER A 74 -11.51 -6.84 -5.02
C SER A 74 -10.24 -5.98 -5.02
N GLU A 75 -9.62 -5.77 -3.86
CA GLU A 75 -8.40 -4.99 -3.73
C GLU A 75 -7.17 -5.76 -4.20
N VAL A 76 -7.12 -7.08 -3.96
CA VAL A 76 -6.10 -7.97 -4.53
C VAL A 76 -6.11 -7.88 -6.06
N ASP A 77 -7.29 -7.88 -6.69
CA ASP A 77 -7.42 -7.82 -8.16
C ASP A 77 -6.90 -6.51 -8.77
N LYS A 78 -6.87 -5.42 -8.00
CA LYS A 78 -6.34 -4.12 -8.44
C LYS A 78 -4.81 -4.05 -8.31
N CYS A 79 -4.18 -5.03 -7.67
CA CYS A 79 -2.75 -4.99 -7.37
C CYS A 79 -1.93 -5.74 -8.41
N LEU A 80 -0.84 -5.11 -8.86
CA LEU A 80 0.13 -5.71 -9.76
C LEU A 80 1.03 -6.69 -9.01
N ILE A 81 1.44 -6.29 -7.81
CA ILE A 81 2.42 -6.99 -6.99
C ILE A 81 1.71 -7.53 -5.75
N PHE A 82 2.00 -8.77 -5.39
CA PHE A 82 1.49 -9.44 -4.20
C PHE A 82 2.64 -9.87 -3.28
N ALA A 83 2.57 -9.50 -2.00
CA ALA A 83 3.51 -9.95 -0.98
C ALA A 83 2.76 -10.68 0.14
N GLY A 84 3.09 -11.96 0.34
CA GLY A 84 2.50 -12.78 1.41
C GLY A 84 3.46 -13.01 2.57
N LEU A 85 3.16 -12.52 3.77
CA LEU A 85 3.88 -12.85 4.99
C LEU A 85 3.17 -14.01 5.69
N VAL A 86 3.90 -15.10 5.93
CA VAL A 86 3.33 -16.36 6.45
C VAL A 86 4.09 -16.79 7.70
N GLY A 87 3.36 -16.92 8.81
CA GLY A 87 3.88 -17.33 10.10
C GLY A 87 3.44 -18.73 10.46
N ASP A 88 3.08 -18.92 11.73
CA ASP A 88 2.61 -20.20 12.29
C ASP A 88 1.10 -20.19 12.62
N LYS A 89 0.38 -19.20 12.08
CA LYS A 89 -1.06 -19.04 12.18
C LYS A 89 -1.70 -19.12 10.79
N TYR A 90 -2.78 -19.90 10.65
CA TYR A 90 -3.56 -19.96 9.41
C TYR A 90 -4.45 -18.71 9.25
N GLY A 91 -4.99 -18.23 10.36
CA GLY A 91 -5.86 -17.06 10.43
C GLY A 91 -7.34 -17.42 10.51
N TRP A 92 -8.16 -16.37 10.62
CA TRP A 92 -9.60 -16.49 10.78
C TRP A 92 -10.28 -17.03 9.52
N VAL A 93 -11.13 -18.04 9.70
CA VAL A 93 -11.96 -18.67 8.66
C VAL A 93 -13.40 -18.21 8.87
N PRO A 94 -14.01 -17.45 7.94
CA PRO A 94 -15.41 -17.06 8.03
C PRO A 94 -16.34 -18.27 7.92
N GLU A 95 -17.37 -18.29 8.78
CA GLU A 95 -18.49 -19.21 8.67
C GLU A 95 -19.34 -18.91 7.42
N ALA A 96 -20.03 -19.92 6.90
CA ALA A 96 -20.78 -19.78 5.64
C ALA A 96 -21.87 -18.68 5.70
N ASN A 97 -22.48 -18.45 6.87
CA ASN A 97 -23.48 -17.40 7.08
C ASN A 97 -22.87 -15.99 7.21
N GLN A 98 -21.56 -15.87 7.37
CA GLN A 98 -20.85 -14.59 7.43
C GLN A 98 -20.48 -14.10 6.02
N ILE A 99 -20.52 -14.96 5.02
CA ILE A 99 -20.23 -14.60 3.62
C ILE A 99 -21.56 -14.41 2.89
N ARG A 100 -21.71 -13.27 2.19
CA ARG A 100 -22.89 -13.03 1.36
C ARG A 100 -23.02 -14.10 0.26
N ASP A 101 -24.25 -14.51 -0.04
CA ASP A 101 -24.50 -15.61 -0.98
C ASP A 101 -24.00 -15.33 -2.40
N ASP A 102 -24.05 -14.09 -2.86
CA ASP A 102 -23.52 -13.69 -4.17
C ASP A 102 -22.00 -13.88 -4.26
N ILE A 103 -21.26 -13.59 -3.17
CA ILE A 103 -19.82 -13.83 -3.09
C ILE A 103 -19.53 -15.33 -3.07
N ARG A 104 -20.32 -16.11 -2.33
CA ARG A 104 -20.16 -17.58 -2.27
C ARG A 104 -20.34 -18.22 -3.64
N VAL A 105 -21.32 -17.75 -4.42
CA VAL A 105 -21.56 -18.22 -5.79
C VAL A 105 -20.43 -17.79 -6.73
N ASN A 106 -19.99 -16.53 -6.66
CA ASN A 106 -18.93 -16.02 -7.53
C ASN A 106 -17.53 -16.59 -7.20
N TYR A 107 -17.34 -17.07 -5.97
CA TYR A 107 -16.06 -17.56 -5.47
C TYR A 107 -16.22 -18.86 -4.66
N GLU A 108 -16.78 -19.92 -5.25
CA GLU A 108 -17.07 -21.20 -4.54
C GLU A 108 -15.88 -21.76 -3.73
N TRP A 109 -14.65 -21.54 -4.22
CA TRP A 109 -13.40 -21.98 -3.63
C TRP A 109 -13.01 -21.27 -2.31
N ILE A 110 -13.75 -20.25 -1.84
CA ILE A 110 -13.39 -19.53 -0.61
C ILE A 110 -13.83 -20.26 0.66
N GLN A 111 -14.77 -21.19 0.57
CA GLN A 111 -15.30 -21.86 1.75
C GLN A 111 -14.22 -22.67 2.47
N GLY A 112 -14.17 -22.54 3.81
CA GLY A 112 -13.22 -23.26 4.65
C GLY A 112 -11.78 -22.73 4.62
N HIS A 113 -11.52 -21.62 3.92
CA HIS A 113 -10.21 -20.96 3.89
C HIS A 113 -10.18 -19.71 4.78
N SER A 114 -9.01 -19.38 5.32
CA SER A 114 -8.84 -18.11 6.03
C SER A 114 -8.79 -16.94 5.05
N ILE A 115 -9.10 -15.71 5.48
CA ILE A 115 -8.97 -14.53 4.60
C ILE A 115 -7.56 -14.46 3.99
N THR A 116 -6.51 -14.67 4.80
CA THR A 116 -5.13 -14.69 4.30
C THR A 116 -4.91 -15.76 3.23
N ALA A 117 -5.46 -16.96 3.43
CA ALA A 117 -5.38 -18.02 2.43
C ALA A 117 -6.17 -17.66 1.16
N MET A 118 -7.30 -16.95 1.28
CA MET A 118 -8.06 -16.45 0.13
C MET A 118 -7.27 -15.40 -0.67
N GLU A 119 -6.67 -14.43 0.02
CA GLU A 119 -5.80 -13.40 -0.56
C GLU A 119 -4.64 -14.05 -1.33
N ILE A 120 -3.92 -14.99 -0.71
CA ILE A 120 -2.80 -15.72 -1.34
C ILE A 120 -3.26 -16.53 -2.55
N ASN A 121 -4.40 -17.22 -2.44
CA ASN A 121 -4.94 -17.98 -3.57
C ASN A 121 -5.28 -17.06 -4.74
N ARG A 122 -5.97 -15.94 -4.50
CA ARG A 122 -6.39 -15.01 -5.56
C ARG A 122 -5.21 -14.24 -6.15
N GLY A 123 -4.35 -13.69 -5.30
CA GLY A 123 -3.25 -12.82 -5.68
C GLY A 123 -2.04 -13.54 -6.27
N ALA A 124 -1.88 -14.84 -5.98
CA ALA A 124 -0.71 -15.59 -6.42
C ALA A 124 -1.05 -16.98 -6.98
N LEU A 125 -1.64 -17.89 -6.19
CA LEU A 125 -1.68 -19.32 -6.57
C LEU A 125 -2.52 -19.59 -7.83
N LYS A 126 -3.67 -18.92 -7.97
CA LYS A 126 -4.52 -18.99 -9.17
C LYS A 126 -3.91 -18.30 -10.39
N ARG A 127 -2.94 -17.41 -10.16
CA ARG A 127 -2.22 -16.64 -11.18
C ARG A 127 -0.78 -17.13 -11.38
N LYS A 128 -0.41 -18.29 -10.84
CA LYS A 128 0.98 -18.79 -10.84
C LYS A 128 1.61 -19.01 -12.23
N ASN A 129 0.77 -19.11 -13.27
CA ASN A 129 1.19 -19.26 -14.66
C ASN A 129 1.04 -17.95 -15.47
N ASP A 130 0.49 -16.90 -14.87
CA ASP A 130 0.35 -15.59 -15.50
C ASP A 130 1.73 -14.89 -15.47
N PRO A 131 2.32 -14.55 -16.63
CA PRO A 131 3.62 -13.88 -16.67
C PRO A 131 3.60 -12.48 -16.06
N LYS A 132 2.42 -11.88 -15.86
CA LYS A 132 2.23 -10.58 -15.18
C LYS A 132 1.81 -10.72 -13.72
N CYS A 133 1.91 -11.92 -13.15
CA CYS A 133 1.70 -12.13 -11.73
C CYS A 133 3.04 -12.04 -10.99
N TYR A 134 3.28 -10.90 -10.33
CA TYR A 134 4.45 -10.72 -9.50
C TYR A 134 4.09 -11.01 -8.05
N ALA A 135 4.44 -12.18 -7.55
CA ALA A 135 4.23 -12.53 -6.14
C ALA A 135 5.55 -12.93 -5.45
N SER A 136 5.68 -12.57 -4.17
CA SER A 136 6.77 -13.01 -3.29
C SER A 136 6.24 -13.38 -1.91
N PHE A 137 6.94 -14.29 -1.23
CA PHE A 137 6.52 -14.82 0.05
C PHE A 137 7.63 -14.77 1.10
N TYR A 138 7.24 -14.51 2.34
CA TYR A 138 8.15 -14.31 3.46
C TYR A 138 7.71 -15.19 4.62
N PHE A 139 8.41 -16.30 4.83
CA PHE A 139 8.07 -17.31 5.81
C PHE A 139 8.85 -17.05 7.09
N ARG A 140 8.13 -16.76 8.17
CA ARG A 140 8.72 -16.63 9.50
C ARG A 140 8.84 -18.00 10.13
N ASP A 141 10.03 -18.28 10.67
CA ASP A 141 10.22 -19.31 11.69
C ASP A 141 10.02 -18.69 13.07
N SER A 142 8.93 -19.07 13.75
CA SER A 142 8.61 -18.51 15.08
C SER A 142 9.21 -19.30 16.25
N SER A 143 10.07 -20.29 16.02
CA SER A 143 10.65 -21.13 17.10
C SER A 143 11.31 -20.32 18.23
N ALA A 144 12.14 -19.33 17.87
CA ALA A 144 12.80 -18.45 18.83
C ALA A 144 11.85 -17.45 19.53
N ILE A 145 10.70 -17.14 18.92
CA ILE A 145 9.65 -16.31 19.54
C ILE A 145 8.85 -17.16 20.53
N LEU A 146 8.35 -18.31 20.08
CA LEU A 146 7.47 -19.20 20.86
C LEU A 146 8.14 -19.76 22.12
N SER A 147 9.46 -19.90 22.11
CA SER A 147 10.25 -20.31 23.29
C SER A 147 10.37 -19.23 24.37
N LYS A 148 10.17 -17.95 24.02
CA LYS A 148 10.40 -16.81 24.93
C LYS A 148 9.12 -16.02 25.26
N ILE A 149 8.08 -16.15 24.44
CA ILE A 149 6.83 -15.42 24.63
C ILE A 149 5.99 -16.05 25.76
N PRO A 150 5.33 -15.26 26.63
CA PRO A 150 4.42 -15.75 27.66
C PRO A 150 3.31 -16.63 27.10
N GLU A 151 2.91 -17.64 27.87
CA GLU A 151 1.89 -18.63 27.47
C GLU A 151 0.59 -17.97 26.98
N LYS A 152 0.14 -16.93 27.69
CA LYS A 152 -1.07 -16.15 27.37
C LYS A 152 -1.04 -15.50 25.98
N LEU A 153 0.13 -15.29 25.39
CA LEU A 153 0.29 -14.68 24.07
C LEU A 153 0.58 -15.71 22.97
N LYS A 154 0.84 -16.98 23.30
CA LYS A 154 1.16 -18.00 22.28
C LYS A 154 0.01 -18.24 21.30
N SER A 155 -1.24 -18.16 21.76
CA SER A 155 -2.44 -18.25 20.92
C SER A 155 -2.54 -17.12 19.87
N GLN A 156 -1.81 -16.02 20.05
CA GLN A 156 -1.73 -14.99 19.02
C GLN A 156 -0.87 -15.42 17.83
N TYR A 157 0.12 -16.29 18.05
CA TYR A 157 1.13 -16.73 17.08
C TYR A 157 0.85 -18.10 16.46
N LYS A 158 -0.10 -18.86 17.02
CA LYS A 158 -0.44 -20.19 16.57
C LYS A 158 -1.94 -20.42 16.69
N ASP A 159 -2.53 -21.11 15.72
CA ASP A 159 -3.89 -21.63 15.80
C ASP A 159 -3.92 -23.16 15.55
N ASP A 160 -5.10 -23.75 15.71
CA ASP A 160 -5.31 -25.20 15.57
C ASP A 160 -5.38 -25.66 14.10
N ASN A 161 -5.35 -24.72 13.14
CA ASN A 161 -5.48 -25.01 11.71
C ASN A 161 -4.13 -25.36 11.04
N LEU A 162 -3.25 -26.07 11.76
CA LEU A 162 -1.91 -26.42 11.29
C LEU A 162 -1.91 -27.21 9.98
N THR A 163 -2.86 -28.13 9.80
CA THR A 163 -2.97 -28.92 8.57
C THR A 163 -3.19 -28.02 7.36
N LYS A 164 -4.17 -27.10 7.43
CA LYS A 164 -4.46 -26.13 6.37
C LYS A 164 -3.32 -25.14 6.13
N LEU A 165 -2.63 -24.73 7.19
CA LEU A 165 -1.45 -23.87 7.08
C LEU A 165 -0.31 -24.59 6.33
N ASN A 166 -0.05 -25.85 6.65
CA ASN A 166 0.97 -26.64 5.99
C ASN A 166 0.63 -26.87 4.52
N GLU A 167 -0.62 -27.20 4.20
CA GLU A 167 -1.11 -27.33 2.81
C GLU A 167 -0.93 -26.02 2.03
N LEU A 168 -1.23 -24.87 2.65
CA LEU A 168 -1.00 -23.56 2.04
C LEU A 168 0.49 -23.29 1.80
N LYS A 169 1.36 -23.56 2.79
CA LYS A 169 2.82 -23.42 2.66
C LYS A 169 3.35 -24.31 1.54
N THR A 170 2.92 -25.58 1.46
CA THR A 170 3.29 -26.51 0.39
C THR A 170 2.82 -26.02 -0.98
N SER A 171 1.59 -25.50 -1.06
CA SER A 171 1.04 -24.94 -2.30
C SER A 171 1.87 -23.76 -2.79
N ILE A 172 2.26 -22.84 -1.90
CA ILE A 172 3.17 -21.73 -2.21
C ILE A 172 4.54 -22.25 -2.67
N GLN A 173 5.12 -23.20 -1.94
CA GLN A 173 6.43 -23.79 -2.25
C GLN A 173 6.48 -24.52 -3.59
N SER A 174 5.33 -25.00 -4.09
CA SER A 174 5.24 -25.62 -5.41
C SER A 174 5.27 -24.62 -6.58
N THR A 175 5.21 -23.32 -6.30
CA THR A 175 5.26 -22.25 -7.31
C THR A 175 6.69 -21.83 -7.64
N LYS A 176 6.85 -20.97 -8.65
CA LYS A 176 8.13 -20.34 -9.00
C LYS A 176 8.37 -19.00 -8.29
N PHE A 177 7.45 -18.58 -7.42
CA PHE A 177 7.55 -17.30 -6.74
C PHE A 177 8.71 -17.29 -5.73
N PRO A 178 9.43 -16.17 -5.57
CA PRO A 178 10.47 -16.05 -4.55
C PRO A 178 9.92 -16.31 -3.15
N ILE A 179 10.60 -17.16 -2.39
CA ILE A 179 10.29 -17.43 -0.98
C ILE A 179 11.52 -17.10 -0.16
N PHE A 180 11.39 -16.14 0.76
CA PHE A 180 12.41 -15.81 1.73
C PHE A 180 12.04 -16.34 3.10
N LYS A 181 12.96 -17.03 3.78
CA LYS A 181 12.76 -17.52 5.15
C LYS A 181 13.59 -16.68 6.11
N TYR A 182 13.00 -16.30 7.24
CA TYR A 182 13.66 -15.50 8.26
C TYR A 182 13.22 -15.95 9.66
N SER A 183 14.10 -15.72 10.64
CA SER A 183 13.93 -16.19 12.01
C SER A 183 14.21 -15.05 12.99
N PRO A 184 13.21 -14.17 13.24
CA PRO A 184 13.36 -13.09 14.19
C PRO A 184 13.33 -13.62 15.63
N THR A 185 13.81 -12.83 16.57
CA THR A 185 13.80 -13.19 17.99
C THR A 185 13.06 -12.15 18.82
N LEU A 186 12.44 -12.61 19.92
CA LEU A 186 11.80 -11.72 20.87
C LEU A 186 12.88 -10.88 21.58
N LYS A 187 12.77 -9.56 21.45
CA LYS A 187 13.60 -8.59 22.18
C LYS A 187 13.00 -8.32 23.56
N THR A 188 11.75 -7.90 23.58
CA THR A 188 11.01 -7.56 24.80
C THR A 188 9.51 -7.61 24.52
N ILE A 189 8.71 -7.40 25.56
CA ILE A 189 7.27 -7.17 25.45
C ILE A 189 7.03 -5.75 25.95
N SER A 190 6.34 -4.94 25.15
CA SER A 190 6.01 -3.57 25.52
C SER A 190 5.11 -3.54 26.78
N PRO A 191 5.02 -2.40 27.49
CA PRO A 191 4.06 -2.24 28.58
C PRO A 191 2.61 -2.57 28.20
N ASP A 192 2.26 -2.35 26.93
CA ASP A 192 0.95 -2.66 26.35
C ASP A 192 0.77 -4.15 26.00
N GLY A 193 1.76 -4.99 26.30
CA GLY A 193 1.71 -6.43 26.08
C GLY A 193 2.04 -6.88 24.65
N LEU A 194 2.58 -5.99 23.81
CA LEU A 194 2.91 -6.30 22.42
C LEU A 194 4.36 -6.79 22.28
N PRO A 195 4.60 -7.94 21.62
CA PRO A 195 5.95 -8.43 21.38
C PRO A 195 6.75 -7.52 20.44
N GLU A 196 7.95 -7.13 20.86
CA GLU A 196 8.93 -6.48 19.99
C GLU A 196 9.94 -7.50 19.48
N LEU A 197 10.14 -7.54 18.16
CA LEU A 197 11.06 -8.47 17.51
C LEU A 197 12.32 -7.75 17.00
N VAL A 198 13.43 -8.48 16.96
CA VAL A 198 14.68 -8.11 16.29
C VAL A 198 15.09 -9.15 15.25
N GLY A 199 15.95 -8.76 14.29
CA GLY A 199 16.33 -9.62 13.17
C GLY A 199 15.35 -9.54 11.99
N LEU A 200 14.68 -8.40 11.83
CA LEU A 200 13.76 -8.13 10.72
C LEU A 200 14.43 -7.43 9.53
N GLU A 201 15.70 -7.04 9.68
CA GLU A 201 16.47 -6.30 8.68
C GLU A 201 16.62 -7.12 7.39
N THR A 202 17.01 -8.39 7.50
CA THR A 202 17.16 -9.28 6.34
C THR A 202 15.82 -9.58 5.66
N PHE A 203 14.73 -9.65 6.43
CA PHE A 203 13.37 -9.70 5.90
C PHE A 203 13.05 -8.44 5.10
N GLY A 204 13.33 -7.25 5.64
CA GLY A 204 13.10 -5.98 4.97
C GLY A 204 13.89 -5.83 3.69
N GLU A 205 15.17 -6.21 3.69
CA GLU A 205 16.04 -6.21 2.51
C GLU A 205 15.51 -7.14 1.40
N ALA A 206 15.16 -8.39 1.76
CA ALA A 206 14.57 -9.33 0.83
C ALA A 206 13.20 -8.84 0.30
N PHE A 207 12.43 -8.13 1.15
CA PHE A 207 11.17 -7.52 0.75
C PHE A 207 11.39 -6.46 -0.32
N ILE A 208 12.28 -5.50 -0.05
CA ILE A 208 12.65 -4.44 -0.99
C ILE A 208 13.13 -5.04 -2.30
N GLN A 209 14.05 -6.01 -2.25
CA GLN A 209 14.64 -6.60 -3.44
C GLN A 209 13.59 -7.26 -4.36
N ASN A 210 12.69 -8.06 -3.79
CA ASN A 210 11.70 -8.77 -4.59
C ASN A 210 10.63 -7.84 -5.18
N VAL A 211 10.12 -6.88 -4.39
CA VAL A 211 9.17 -5.88 -4.89
C VAL A 211 9.82 -5.00 -5.94
N TRP A 212 11.05 -4.55 -5.71
CA TRP A 212 11.78 -3.72 -6.66
C TRP A 212 12.02 -4.44 -7.99
N ARG A 213 12.42 -5.72 -7.96
CA ARG A 213 12.58 -6.53 -9.17
C ARG A 213 11.29 -6.61 -10.00
N ALA A 214 10.14 -6.76 -9.34
CA ALA A 214 8.85 -6.75 -10.02
C ALA A 214 8.57 -5.40 -10.70
N ILE A 215 8.86 -4.30 -10.00
CA ILE A 215 8.72 -2.94 -10.54
C ILE A 215 9.65 -2.70 -11.72
N GLU A 216 10.91 -3.13 -11.64
CA GLU A 216 11.88 -3.02 -12.75
C GLU A 216 11.47 -3.85 -13.97
N THR A 217 10.84 -5.00 -13.75
CA THR A 217 10.37 -5.86 -14.85
C THR A 217 9.17 -5.23 -15.56
N GLU A 218 8.18 -4.72 -14.83
CA GLU A 218 7.00 -4.09 -15.45
C GLU A 218 7.32 -2.70 -16.01
N TYR A 219 8.21 -1.97 -15.34
CA TYR A 219 8.63 -0.64 -15.70
C TYR A 219 10.15 -0.64 -15.80
N PRO A 220 10.75 -1.03 -16.93
CA PRO A 220 12.19 -0.89 -17.16
C PRO A 220 12.60 0.59 -17.21
N GLU A 221 13.87 0.90 -16.92
CA GLU A 221 14.37 2.29 -17.00
C GLU A 221 14.39 2.76 -18.45
N ASP A 222 13.80 3.93 -18.70
CA ASP A 222 14.03 4.66 -19.93
C ASP A 222 15.41 5.35 -19.84
N GLU A 223 16.18 5.42 -20.92
CA GLU A 223 17.57 5.93 -20.95
C GLU A 223 17.73 7.41 -20.52
N VAL A 224 16.65 8.16 -20.28
CA VAL A 224 16.69 9.59 -19.96
C VAL A 224 15.96 9.84 -18.65
N GLY A 225 16.72 10.11 -17.60
CA GLY A 225 16.21 10.54 -16.29
C GLY A 225 15.55 11.93 -16.32
N PRO A 226 14.83 12.31 -15.26
CA PRO A 226 14.22 13.63 -15.16
C PRO A 226 15.28 14.73 -15.12
N SER A 227 15.04 15.85 -15.80
CA SER A 227 15.79 17.09 -15.62
C SER A 227 15.53 17.71 -14.23
N GLU A 228 16.44 18.57 -13.75
CA GLU A 228 16.29 19.29 -12.46
C GLU A 228 14.94 20.03 -12.34
N LEU A 229 14.50 20.67 -13.43
CA LEU A 229 13.18 21.32 -13.52
C LEU A 229 12.01 20.33 -13.36
N GLU A 230 12.18 19.10 -13.83
CA GLU A 230 11.17 18.06 -13.66
C GLU A 230 11.20 17.46 -12.25
N GLU A 231 12.36 17.42 -11.60
CA GLU A 231 12.50 17.03 -10.20
C GLU A 231 11.88 18.09 -9.26
N GLU A 232 12.10 19.38 -9.53
CA GLU A 232 11.44 20.46 -8.80
C GLU A 232 9.91 20.41 -8.97
N ARG A 233 9.44 20.22 -10.22
CA ARG A 233 8.01 20.01 -10.48
C ARG A 233 7.45 18.77 -9.77
N PHE A 234 8.22 17.69 -9.67
CA PHE A 234 7.84 16.47 -8.96
C PHE A 234 7.40 16.79 -7.52
N TYR A 235 8.20 17.59 -6.79
CA TYR A 235 7.94 17.87 -5.38
C TYR A 235 6.64 18.66 -5.19
N HIS A 236 6.38 19.62 -6.08
CA HIS A 236 5.16 20.41 -6.05
C HIS A 236 3.92 19.60 -6.46
N GLU A 237 4.02 18.71 -7.44
CA GLU A 237 2.93 17.83 -7.86
C GLU A 237 2.56 16.84 -6.75
N GLN A 238 3.54 16.20 -6.10
CA GLN A 238 3.32 15.34 -4.94
C GLN A 238 2.63 16.08 -3.78
N PHE A 239 3.03 17.32 -3.52
CA PHE A 239 2.40 18.15 -2.50
C PHE A 239 0.92 18.42 -2.80
N VAL A 240 0.57 18.65 -4.07
CA VAL A 240 -0.83 18.82 -4.50
C VAL A 240 -1.64 17.56 -4.23
N GLU A 241 -1.17 16.41 -4.72
CA GLU A 241 -1.86 15.13 -4.59
C GLU A 241 -2.13 14.76 -3.12
N HIS A 242 -1.13 14.94 -2.26
CA HIS A 242 -1.30 14.69 -0.82
C HIS A 242 -2.36 15.59 -0.18
N LYS A 243 -2.48 16.85 -0.61
CA LYS A 243 -3.46 17.80 -0.06
C LYS A 243 -4.88 17.57 -0.55
N ILE A 244 -5.07 17.06 -1.78
CA ILE A 244 -6.42 16.83 -2.32
C ILE A 244 -7.05 15.55 -1.78
N ALA A 245 -6.25 14.56 -1.37
CA ALA A 245 -6.76 13.26 -0.89
C ALA A 245 -7.80 13.38 0.25
N ASN A 246 -7.69 14.42 1.09
CA ASN A 246 -8.59 14.69 2.20
C ASN A 246 -9.38 16.00 2.06
N PHE A 247 -9.44 16.58 0.85
CA PHE A 247 -10.10 17.87 0.64
C PHE A 247 -11.62 17.69 0.44
N VAL A 248 -12.42 18.31 1.30
CA VAL A 248 -13.89 18.22 1.25
C VAL A 248 -14.53 19.60 1.32
N GLY A 249 -15.56 19.82 0.50
CA GLY A 249 -16.43 21.00 0.57
C GLY A 249 -15.90 22.24 -0.18
N ARG A 250 -16.19 23.43 0.35
CA ARG A 250 -15.79 24.76 -0.19
C ARG A 250 -16.27 25.09 -1.61
N LYS A 251 -17.36 24.48 -2.05
CA LYS A 251 -17.95 24.69 -3.40
C LYS A 251 -18.12 26.17 -3.75
N GLU A 252 -18.62 26.99 -2.82
CA GLU A 252 -18.83 28.42 -3.06
C GLU A 252 -17.52 29.20 -3.24
N LYS A 253 -16.48 28.90 -2.43
CA LYS A 253 -15.16 29.52 -2.58
C LYS A 253 -14.47 29.12 -3.88
N ILE A 254 -14.64 27.88 -4.31
CA ILE A 254 -14.11 27.41 -5.61
C ILE A 254 -14.77 28.18 -6.76
N LYS A 255 -16.11 28.32 -6.73
CA LYS A 255 -16.84 29.11 -7.73
C LYS A 255 -16.42 30.57 -7.74
N GLU A 256 -16.23 31.17 -6.56
CA GLU A 256 -15.78 32.55 -6.40
C GLU A 256 -14.41 32.77 -7.05
N VAL A 257 -13.43 31.90 -6.74
CA VAL A 257 -12.08 31.98 -7.33
C VAL A 257 -12.13 31.77 -8.84
N LYS A 258 -12.93 30.81 -9.34
CA LYS A 258 -13.07 30.58 -10.78
C LYS A 258 -13.66 31.81 -11.49
N LYS A 259 -14.71 32.41 -10.93
CA LYS A 259 -15.31 33.65 -11.47
C LYS A 259 -14.30 34.80 -11.49
N LEU A 260 -13.50 34.93 -10.44
CA LEU A 260 -12.44 35.94 -10.39
C LEU A 260 -11.40 35.69 -11.48
N LEU A 261 -10.93 34.45 -11.66
CA LEU A 261 -9.99 34.09 -12.73
C LEU A 261 -10.55 34.39 -14.12
N ASP A 262 -11.80 34.03 -14.39
CA ASP A 262 -12.46 34.22 -15.69
C ASP A 262 -12.72 35.70 -16.02
N SER A 263 -12.96 36.52 -15.00
CA SER A 263 -13.23 37.96 -15.15
C SER A 263 -11.98 38.85 -15.04
N ASN A 264 -10.80 38.28 -14.79
CA ASN A 264 -9.55 39.00 -14.54
C ASN A 264 -8.89 39.50 -15.84
N SER A 265 -9.52 40.46 -16.50
CA SER A 265 -8.97 41.11 -17.70
C SER A 265 -7.67 41.89 -17.45
N THR A 266 -7.42 42.28 -16.19
CA THR A 266 -6.27 43.10 -15.77
C THR A 266 -5.04 42.27 -15.38
N LYS A 267 -5.12 40.94 -15.42
CA LYS A 267 -4.03 40.00 -15.05
C LYS A 267 -3.44 40.22 -13.65
N GLN A 268 -4.23 40.77 -12.71
CA GLN A 268 -3.73 41.01 -11.36
C GLN A 268 -3.67 39.71 -10.53
N PRO A 269 -2.69 39.54 -9.62
CA PRO A 269 -2.64 38.39 -8.73
C PRO A 269 -3.87 38.31 -7.82
N ILE A 270 -4.44 37.12 -7.68
CA ILE A 270 -5.51 36.83 -6.72
C ILE A 270 -4.88 36.27 -5.44
N VAL A 271 -5.20 36.86 -4.30
CA VAL A 271 -4.69 36.45 -2.99
C VAL A 271 -5.77 35.71 -2.20
N ILE A 272 -5.48 34.49 -1.78
CA ILE A 272 -6.33 33.74 -0.85
C ILE A 272 -5.75 33.87 0.56
N ALA A 273 -6.41 34.67 1.39
CA ALA A 273 -6.01 34.94 2.77
C ALA A 273 -6.88 34.19 3.80
N GLY A 274 -6.32 33.93 4.98
CA GLY A 274 -7.00 33.22 6.07
C GLY A 274 -6.04 32.76 7.16
N LEU A 275 -6.58 32.40 8.33
CA LEU A 275 -5.80 31.98 9.49
C LEU A 275 -4.90 30.76 9.21
N PRO A 276 -3.81 30.54 9.98
CA PRO A 276 -3.07 29.27 9.95
C PRO A 276 -4.02 28.07 10.13
N GLY A 277 -3.76 26.96 9.44
CA GLY A 277 -4.62 25.77 9.49
C GLY A 277 -5.98 25.88 8.77
N SER A 278 -6.37 27.05 8.27
CA SER A 278 -7.66 27.23 7.55
C SER A 278 -7.76 26.56 6.17
N GLY A 279 -6.82 25.69 5.80
CA GLY A 279 -6.88 24.90 4.56
C GLY A 279 -6.59 25.67 3.27
N LYS A 280 -5.88 26.80 3.33
CA LYS A 280 -5.52 27.61 2.14
C LYS A 280 -4.76 26.79 1.09
N SER A 281 -3.68 26.11 1.50
CA SER A 281 -2.88 25.27 0.61
C SER A 281 -3.70 24.15 0.00
N ALA A 282 -4.62 23.54 0.77
CA ALA A 282 -5.48 22.49 0.25
C ALA A 282 -6.48 23.01 -0.79
N LEU A 283 -7.03 24.22 -0.58
CA LEU A 283 -7.89 24.88 -1.57
C LEU A 283 -7.12 25.21 -2.86
N THR A 284 -5.90 25.75 -2.76
CA THR A 284 -5.09 26.05 -3.95
C THR A 284 -4.62 24.80 -4.68
N SER A 285 -4.25 23.74 -3.95
CA SER A 285 -3.95 22.41 -4.52
C SER A 285 -5.15 21.84 -5.26
N TYR A 286 -6.35 21.90 -4.67
CA TYR A 286 -7.57 21.44 -5.33
C TYR A 286 -7.86 22.23 -6.60
N LEU A 287 -7.74 23.56 -6.57
CA LEU A 287 -7.93 24.40 -7.76
C LEU A 287 -6.94 24.03 -8.86
N ALA A 288 -5.64 23.93 -8.54
CA ALA A 288 -4.60 23.54 -9.48
C ALA A 288 -4.88 22.17 -10.11
N HIS A 289 -5.31 21.19 -9.31
CA HIS A 289 -5.70 19.88 -9.80
C HIS A 289 -6.95 19.95 -10.70
N SER A 290 -8.00 20.68 -10.28
CA SER A 290 -9.26 20.80 -11.02
C SER A 290 -9.14 21.51 -12.38
N PHE A 291 -8.11 22.35 -12.53
CA PHE A 291 -7.84 23.09 -13.77
C PHE A 291 -6.78 22.41 -14.65
N LYS A 292 -6.19 21.30 -14.21
CA LYS A 292 -5.09 20.61 -14.91
C LYS A 292 -5.49 20.13 -16.32
N GLU A 293 -6.75 19.76 -16.51
CA GLU A 293 -7.31 19.33 -17.80
C GLU A 293 -7.99 20.47 -18.58
N SER A 294 -8.04 21.68 -18.03
CA SER A 294 -8.63 22.83 -18.72
C SER A 294 -7.71 23.29 -19.86
N SER A 295 -8.25 23.42 -21.06
CA SER A 295 -7.53 24.04 -22.19
C SER A 295 -7.37 25.55 -22.04
N SER A 296 -8.06 26.17 -21.08
CA SER A 296 -8.05 27.62 -20.86
C SER A 296 -6.93 28.12 -19.95
N TYR A 297 -6.24 27.23 -19.23
CA TYR A 297 -5.21 27.64 -18.27
C TYR A 297 -3.93 26.83 -18.43
N THR A 298 -2.79 27.51 -18.31
CA THR A 298 -1.52 26.85 -18.05
C THR A 298 -1.26 26.90 -16.55
N ILE A 299 -1.19 25.74 -15.90
CA ILE A 299 -1.05 25.64 -14.45
C ILE A 299 0.41 25.35 -14.08
N PHE A 300 0.99 26.23 -13.25
CA PHE A 300 2.26 26.01 -12.57
C PHE A 300 2.02 26.05 -11.07
N SER A 301 2.34 24.95 -10.39
CA SER A 301 2.20 24.84 -8.95
C SER A 301 3.58 24.99 -8.30
N HIS A 302 3.71 25.95 -7.39
CA HIS A 302 4.90 26.13 -6.58
C HIS A 302 4.48 26.34 -5.13
N PHE A 303 5.02 25.50 -4.25
CA PHE A 303 4.73 25.48 -2.82
C PHE A 303 6.03 25.63 -2.06
N ILE A 304 6.14 26.72 -1.30
CA ILE A 304 7.30 26.98 -0.45
C ILE A 304 7.44 25.82 0.56
N GLY A 305 8.61 25.19 0.58
CA GLY A 305 8.92 24.05 1.46
C GLY A 305 8.44 22.69 0.95
N ALA A 306 7.96 22.59 -0.29
CA ALA A 306 7.61 21.29 -0.89
C ALA A 306 8.82 20.56 -1.50
N SER A 307 9.81 21.29 -2.03
CA SER A 307 11.09 20.75 -2.52
C SER A 307 12.22 21.00 -1.50
N PRO A 308 13.23 20.12 -1.41
CA PRO A 308 14.48 20.41 -0.74
C PRO A 308 15.16 21.65 -1.37
N ALA A 309 15.87 22.43 -0.56
CA ALA A 309 16.69 23.55 -1.03
C ALA A 309 18.05 23.06 -1.56
#